data_AF-A0A0F9GTR2-F1
#
_entry.id   AF-A0A0F9GTR2-F1
#
_cell.length_a   1.000
_cell.length_b   1.000
_cell.length_c   1.000
_cell.angle_alpha   90.00
_cell.angle_beta   90.00
_cell.angle_gamma   90.00
#
_symmetry.space_group_name_H-M   'P 1'
#
loop_
_entity.id
_entity.type
_entity.pdbx_description
1 polymer ?
#
loop_
_entity_poly.entity_id
_entity_poly.type
_entity_poly.pdbx_seq_one_letter_code
_entity_poly.pdbx_strand_id
1 'polypeptide(L)'
;MARSNQTVLRFVVKPTGHPLEVMNRFHPQGKTVLNSTAWRGKEPRTCGVTKVRSRPHTPDSNESVVFDVEVSYRPRGCITFVGNTKYDGWTAMVLDRAKDGTFLDGHGKPLSEGQPPVYLPYELYDVVDFNQIDFGEFRGEFEVEAVKHVQFDDVMRQIEQSSRFSASIKSTFVAPRRDRPLVKIVLSSAPSGTGRDGFGTRIINVNNATPHLQQVLLDHLTELVSGFIEGRYSMKCLSDGELVFVEFSDLLVDCAPNEQGKESRFNCLGEYVPADFFDELANRLMATYELEVTVVDGEEAGLLLRRPVSE
;
A
#
# COMPACT_ATOMS: atom_id res chain seq x y z
N MET A 1 -17.05 4.19 -14.64
CA MET A 1 -17.55 3.94 -13.27
C MET A 1 -17.28 5.19 -12.44
N ALA A 2 -18.26 5.70 -11.69
CA ALA A 2 -18.04 6.84 -10.81
C ALA A 2 -17.06 6.42 -9.71
N ARG A 3 -15.88 7.06 -9.64
CA ARG A 3 -14.93 6.88 -8.54
C ARG A 3 -15.66 7.29 -7.26
N SER A 4 -15.85 6.37 -6.32
CA SER A 4 -16.39 6.75 -5.02
C SER A 4 -15.31 7.51 -4.28
N ASN A 5 -15.46 8.83 -4.17
CA ASN A 5 -14.59 9.63 -3.30
C ASN A 5 -14.75 9.08 -1.89
N GLN A 6 -13.69 8.46 -1.37
CA GLN A 6 -13.69 7.95 -0.02
C GLN A 6 -13.82 9.14 0.93
N THR A 7 -14.68 9.04 1.94
CA THR A 7 -14.86 10.12 2.91
C THR A 7 -14.23 9.72 4.24
N VAL A 8 -13.51 10.65 4.85
CA VAL A 8 -12.83 10.48 6.14
C VAL A 8 -13.32 11.51 7.15
N LEU A 9 -13.53 11.05 8.38
CA LEU A 9 -13.85 11.89 9.52
C LEU A 9 -12.58 12.18 10.31
N ARG A 10 -12.33 13.43 10.65
CA ARG A 10 -11.20 13.82 11.50
C ARG A 10 -11.67 14.19 12.90
N PHE A 11 -10.92 13.69 13.88
CA PHE A 11 -11.09 14.05 15.28
C PHE A 11 -9.77 14.50 15.88
N VAL A 12 -9.86 15.31 16.93
CA VAL A 12 -8.73 15.87 17.66
C VAL A 12 -8.83 15.45 19.12
N VAL A 13 -7.90 14.63 19.56
CA VAL A 13 -7.80 14.17 20.95
C VAL A 13 -6.67 14.91 21.64
N LYS A 14 -7.00 15.57 22.76
CA LYS A 14 -6.02 16.10 23.71
C LYS A 14 -5.88 15.08 24.84
N PRO A 15 -4.79 14.31 24.94
CA PRO A 15 -4.64 13.34 25.99
C PRO A 15 -4.23 14.02 27.29
N THR A 16 -4.74 13.45 28.38
CA THR A 16 -4.29 13.72 29.74
C THR A 16 -3.28 12.66 30.23
N GLY A 17 -2.81 11.77 29.35
CA GLY A 17 -2.01 10.58 29.66
C GLY A 17 -0.95 10.25 28.59
N HIS A 18 -0.30 9.08 28.71
CA HIS A 18 0.86 8.71 27.89
C HIS A 18 0.48 8.50 26.40
N PRO A 19 1.21 9.06 25.42
CA PRO A 19 0.94 8.93 23.97
C PRO A 19 0.61 7.52 23.46
N LEU A 20 1.29 6.50 23.97
CA LEU A 20 1.06 5.11 23.60
C LEU A 20 -0.33 4.58 23.99
N GLU A 21 -0.94 5.12 25.04
CA GLU A 21 -2.30 4.74 25.46
C GLU A 21 -3.33 5.22 24.44
N VAL A 22 -3.12 6.40 23.87
CA VAL A 22 -3.96 6.95 22.80
C VAL A 22 -3.82 6.07 21.56
N MET A 23 -2.60 5.79 21.12
CA MET A 23 -2.36 4.91 19.96
C MET A 23 -2.98 3.53 20.15
N ASN A 24 -2.80 2.89 21.31
CA ASN A 24 -3.36 1.57 21.57
C ASN A 24 -4.89 1.56 21.68
N ARG A 25 -5.51 2.67 22.10
CA ARG A 25 -6.97 2.80 22.18
C ARG A 25 -7.62 2.80 20.80
N PHE A 26 -7.03 3.51 19.85
CA PHE A 26 -7.60 3.72 18.51
C PHE A 26 -7.05 2.74 17.46
N HIS A 27 -5.87 2.19 17.72
CA HIS A 27 -5.13 1.34 16.79
C HIS A 27 -4.39 0.25 17.58
N PRO A 28 -5.11 -0.66 18.27
CA PRO A 28 -4.50 -1.69 19.11
C PRO A 28 -3.54 -2.54 18.27
N GLN A 29 -2.30 -2.68 18.75
CA GLN A 29 -1.22 -3.38 18.03
C GLN A 29 -0.91 -2.79 16.64
N GLY A 30 -1.28 -1.53 16.40
CA GLY A 30 -1.07 -0.89 15.10
C GLY A 30 -2.03 -1.38 14.01
N LYS A 31 -3.21 -1.92 14.35
CA LYS A 31 -4.20 -2.41 13.39
C LYS A 31 -5.46 -1.54 13.33
N THR A 32 -6.04 -1.46 12.14
CA THR A 32 -7.36 -0.87 11.90
C THR A 32 -8.43 -1.63 12.66
N VAL A 33 -9.39 -0.89 13.20
CA VAL A 33 -10.55 -1.43 13.93
C VAL A 33 -11.85 -0.87 13.37
N LEU A 34 -12.90 -1.70 13.38
CA LEU A 34 -14.23 -1.37 12.84
C LEU A 34 -15.24 -1.11 13.94
N ASN A 35 -16.25 -0.29 13.67
CA ASN A 35 -17.32 -0.06 14.64
C ASN A 35 -18.21 -1.31 14.83
N SER A 36 -18.35 -1.80 16.06
CA SER A 36 -19.21 -2.96 16.37
C SER A 36 -20.69 -2.61 16.48
N THR A 37 -20.98 -1.36 16.84
CA THR A 37 -22.33 -0.82 17.04
C THR A 37 -22.56 0.36 16.10
N ALA A 38 -23.82 0.76 15.93
CA ALA A 38 -24.15 1.94 15.15
C ALA A 38 -23.45 3.17 15.76
N TRP A 39 -22.79 3.96 14.92
CA TRP A 39 -22.00 5.09 15.36
C TRP A 39 -22.16 6.25 14.39
N ARG A 40 -22.56 7.42 14.91
CA ARG A 40 -22.82 8.64 14.13
C ARG A 40 -23.73 8.44 12.91
N GLY A 41 -24.81 7.69 13.09
CA GLY A 41 -25.79 7.42 12.03
C GLY A 41 -25.31 6.42 10.96
N LYS A 42 -24.19 5.74 11.20
CA LYS A 42 -23.67 4.67 10.35
C LYS A 42 -23.89 3.31 11.02
N GLU A 43 -24.20 2.32 10.20
CA GLU A 43 -24.48 0.95 10.66
C GLU A 43 -23.21 0.27 11.22
N PRO A 44 -23.34 -0.80 12.02
CA PRO A 44 -22.20 -1.62 12.41
C PRO A 44 -21.31 -2.02 11.21
N ARG A 45 -19.99 -2.03 11.42
CA ARG A 45 -18.95 -2.44 10.45
C ARG A 45 -18.93 -1.61 9.17
N THR A 46 -19.31 -0.34 9.25
CA THR A 46 -19.30 0.60 8.11
C THR A 46 -18.36 1.79 8.31
N CYS A 47 -17.74 1.91 9.49
CA CYS A 47 -16.71 2.89 9.82
C CYS A 47 -15.48 2.18 10.41
N GLY A 48 -14.28 2.65 10.07
CA GLY A 48 -13.03 2.08 10.56
C GLY A 48 -12.00 3.16 10.89
N VAL A 49 -11.28 3.00 12.00
CA VAL A 49 -10.14 3.89 12.33
C VAL A 49 -8.98 3.50 11.43
N THR A 50 -8.67 4.35 10.46
CA THR A 50 -7.63 4.08 9.46
C THR A 50 -6.31 4.78 9.78
N LYS A 51 -6.33 5.82 10.62
CA LYS A 51 -5.12 6.56 10.99
C LYS A 51 -5.21 7.22 12.35
N VAL A 52 -4.07 7.29 13.02
CA VAL A 52 -3.85 8.08 14.25
C VAL A 52 -2.49 8.73 14.13
N ARG A 53 -2.44 10.06 14.24
CA ARG A 53 -1.21 10.86 14.10
C ARG A 53 -1.06 11.80 15.28
N SER A 54 0.10 11.80 15.94
CA SER A 54 0.46 12.87 16.87
C SER A 54 0.91 14.09 16.09
N ARG A 55 0.46 15.28 16.47
CA ARG A 55 1.03 16.53 15.98
C ARG A 55 2.42 16.77 16.59
N PRO A 56 3.28 17.54 15.90
CA PRO A 56 4.54 18.00 16.49
C PRO A 56 4.27 18.62 17.86
N HIS A 57 5.04 18.18 18.85
CA HIS A 57 4.95 18.65 20.23
C HIS A 57 6.36 18.85 20.77
N THR A 58 6.61 19.99 21.38
CA THR A 58 7.92 20.31 21.95
C THR A 58 8.17 19.42 23.18
N PRO A 59 9.29 18.68 23.25
CA PRO A 59 9.67 17.96 24.45
C PRO A 59 9.70 18.93 25.65
N ASP A 60 9.17 18.51 26.79
CA ASP A 60 9.10 19.28 28.04
C ASP A 60 8.13 20.49 28.04
N SER A 61 7.27 20.60 27.04
CA SER A 61 6.15 21.54 27.04
C SER A 61 5.04 21.10 28.02
N ASN A 62 4.46 22.06 28.74
CA ASN A 62 3.26 21.84 29.55
C ASN A 62 1.97 21.81 28.71
N GLU A 63 2.07 21.96 27.39
CA GLU A 63 0.92 21.90 26.49
C GLU A 63 0.46 20.45 26.28
N SER A 64 -0.84 20.26 26.09
CA SER A 64 -1.35 18.93 25.77
C SER A 64 -0.87 18.51 24.36
N VAL A 65 -0.36 17.28 24.24
CA VAL A 65 -0.13 16.65 22.93
C VAL A 65 -1.45 16.62 22.17
N VAL A 66 -1.42 16.69 20.84
CA VAL A 66 -2.64 16.63 20.04
C VAL A 66 -2.55 15.45 19.08
N PHE A 67 -3.60 14.64 19.03
CA PHE A 67 -3.71 13.53 18.09
C PHE A 67 -4.83 13.79 17.09
N ASP A 68 -4.53 13.66 15.80
CA ASP A 68 -5.51 13.59 14.73
C ASP A 68 -5.89 12.11 14.51
N VAL A 69 -7.17 11.79 14.67
CA VAL A 69 -7.74 10.46 14.39
C VAL A 69 -8.54 10.55 13.10
N GLU A 70 -8.24 9.67 12.14
CA GLU A 70 -8.96 9.58 10.87
C GLU A 70 -9.79 8.29 10.85
N VAL A 71 -11.09 8.44 10.56
CA VAL A 71 -12.04 7.34 10.42
C VAL A 71 -12.56 7.35 8.99
N SER A 72 -12.34 6.27 8.25
CA SER A 72 -12.89 6.12 6.90
C SER A 72 -14.23 5.41 6.94
N TYR A 73 -15.09 5.69 5.96
CA TYR A 73 -16.25 4.85 5.68
C TYR A 73 -15.89 3.65 4.81
N ARG A 74 -16.68 2.58 4.97
CA ARG A 74 -16.56 1.38 4.15
C ARG A 74 -16.83 1.77 2.71
N PRO A 75 -15.89 1.52 1.78
CA PRO A 75 -16.12 1.84 0.38
C PRO A 75 -17.34 1.06 -0.14
N ARG A 76 -18.24 1.76 -0.83
CA ARG A 76 -19.46 1.13 -1.36
C ARG A 76 -19.11 0.37 -2.63
N GLY A 77 -19.15 -0.96 -2.55
CA GLY A 77 -19.29 -1.82 -3.73
C GLY A 77 -18.05 -2.05 -4.58
N CYS A 78 -16.84 -1.71 -4.11
CA CYS A 78 -15.62 -2.17 -4.76
C CYS A 78 -15.17 -3.49 -4.14
N ILE A 79 -15.71 -4.61 -4.64
CA ILE A 79 -15.08 -5.92 -4.42
C ILE A 79 -13.93 -6.02 -5.42
N THR A 80 -12.72 -5.76 -4.96
CA THR A 80 -11.49 -6.04 -5.72
C THR A 80 -11.11 -7.51 -5.52
N PHE A 81 -10.38 -8.08 -6.48
CA PHE A 81 -9.88 -9.45 -6.37
C PHE A 81 -8.42 -9.38 -5.93
N VAL A 82 -8.12 -9.90 -4.74
CA VAL A 82 -6.74 -10.08 -4.25
C VAL A 82 -6.49 -11.59 -4.17
N GLY A 83 -5.67 -12.15 -5.05
CA GLY A 83 -5.32 -13.59 -5.04
C GLY A 83 -6.53 -14.54 -4.92
N ASN A 84 -7.50 -14.46 -5.84
CA ASN A 84 -8.78 -15.20 -5.86
C ASN A 84 -9.73 -14.94 -4.68
N THR A 85 -9.36 -14.06 -3.76
CA THR A 85 -10.19 -13.63 -2.63
C THR A 85 -10.88 -12.34 -3.01
N LYS A 86 -12.21 -12.38 -3.07
CA LYS A 86 -13.02 -11.17 -3.22
C LYS A 86 -12.85 -10.33 -1.97
N TYR A 87 -12.42 -9.09 -2.10
CA TYR A 87 -12.05 -8.22 -1.00
C TYR A 87 -12.67 -6.84 -1.20
N ASP A 88 -13.39 -6.31 -0.22
CA ASP A 88 -14.00 -4.97 -0.33
C ASP A 88 -13.19 -3.86 0.34
N GLY A 89 -11.92 -4.13 0.64
CA GLY A 89 -11.10 -3.29 1.50
C GLY A 89 -11.17 -3.68 2.97
N TRP A 90 -12.28 -4.25 3.47
CA TRP A 90 -12.44 -4.54 4.91
C TRP A 90 -12.85 -6.00 5.21
N THR A 91 -13.57 -6.65 4.30
CA THR A 91 -13.95 -8.06 4.31
C THR A 91 -13.31 -8.80 3.16
N ALA A 92 -12.70 -9.93 3.48
CA ALA A 92 -12.20 -10.92 2.54
C ALA A 92 -13.19 -12.09 2.42
N MET A 93 -13.47 -12.55 1.21
CA MET A 93 -14.24 -13.77 0.97
C MET A 93 -13.30 -14.96 0.95
N VAL A 94 -13.26 -15.70 2.04
CA VAL A 94 -12.33 -16.81 2.25
C VAL A 94 -13.03 -18.12 1.93
N LEU A 95 -12.30 -19.05 1.29
CA LEU A 95 -12.78 -20.41 1.07
C LEU A 95 -13.08 -21.09 2.41
N ASP A 96 -14.29 -21.63 2.53
CA ASP A 96 -14.67 -22.39 3.71
C ASP A 96 -13.94 -23.74 3.71
N ARG A 97 -13.01 -23.92 4.64
CA ARG A 97 -12.14 -25.10 4.74
C ARG A 97 -11.91 -25.49 6.19
N ALA A 98 -11.89 -26.79 6.44
CA ALA A 98 -11.38 -27.34 7.68
C ALA A 98 -9.86 -27.18 7.78
N LYS A 99 -9.30 -27.36 8.98
CA LYS A 99 -7.85 -27.24 9.25
C LYS A 99 -7.00 -28.22 8.41
N ASP A 100 -7.58 -29.32 7.97
CA ASP A 100 -6.95 -30.34 7.12
C ASP A 100 -7.03 -30.02 5.62
N GLY A 101 -7.68 -28.91 5.24
CA GLY A 101 -7.85 -28.48 3.86
C GLY A 101 -9.14 -28.96 3.18
N THR A 102 -9.98 -29.76 3.85
CA THR A 102 -11.27 -30.21 3.32
C THR A 102 -12.19 -29.03 3.06
N PHE A 103 -12.76 -28.93 1.84
CA PHE A 103 -13.76 -27.91 1.52
C PHE A 103 -15.06 -28.16 2.30
N LEU A 104 -15.64 -27.09 2.81
CA LEU A 104 -16.86 -27.13 3.61
C LEU A 104 -18.04 -26.47 2.88
N ASP A 105 -19.24 -26.79 3.34
CA ASP A 105 -20.52 -26.36 2.75
C ASP A 105 -21.04 -25.01 3.28
N GLY A 106 -20.26 -24.26 4.06
CA GLY A 106 -20.73 -23.04 4.76
C GLY A 106 -21.40 -23.31 6.10
N HIS A 107 -21.67 -24.58 6.43
CA HIS A 107 -22.30 -25.02 7.67
C HIS A 107 -21.40 -25.95 8.50
N GLY A 108 -20.12 -26.03 8.13
CA GLY A 108 -19.13 -26.86 8.81
C GLY A 108 -19.18 -28.35 8.44
N LYS A 109 -19.93 -28.74 7.40
CA LYS A 109 -19.91 -30.12 6.89
C LYS A 109 -19.05 -30.21 5.63
N PRO A 110 -18.47 -31.38 5.33
CA PRO A 110 -17.74 -31.59 4.09
C PRO A 110 -18.61 -31.27 2.87
N LEU A 111 -18.05 -30.51 1.94
CA LEU A 111 -18.68 -30.19 0.67
C LEU A 111 -18.90 -31.47 -0.15
N SER A 112 -20.10 -31.64 -0.69
CA SER A 112 -20.44 -32.82 -1.50
C SER A 112 -19.68 -32.83 -2.82
N GLU A 113 -19.37 -34.02 -3.32
CA GLU A 113 -18.60 -34.19 -4.56
C GLU A 113 -19.30 -33.51 -5.75
N GLY A 114 -18.54 -32.73 -6.53
CA GLY A 114 -19.04 -31.97 -7.68
C GLY A 114 -19.71 -30.63 -7.35
N GLN A 115 -19.86 -30.26 -6.07
CA GLN A 115 -20.37 -28.93 -5.71
C GLN A 115 -19.28 -27.86 -5.77
N PRO A 116 -19.63 -26.61 -6.16
CA PRO A 116 -18.68 -25.52 -6.20
C PRO A 116 -18.23 -25.12 -4.78
N PRO A 117 -16.96 -24.67 -4.60
CA PRO A 117 -16.46 -24.23 -3.30
C PRO A 117 -17.28 -23.06 -2.71
N VAL A 118 -17.53 -23.12 -1.40
CA VAL A 118 -18.24 -22.06 -0.66
C VAL A 118 -17.23 -21.03 -0.16
N TYR A 119 -17.58 -19.76 -0.31
CA TYR A 119 -16.80 -18.62 0.18
C TYR A 119 -17.59 -17.90 1.27
N LEU A 120 -16.97 -17.70 2.43
CA LEU A 120 -17.58 -17.00 3.56
C LEU A 120 -16.92 -15.62 3.75
N PRO A 121 -17.70 -14.60 4.14
CA PRO A 121 -17.15 -13.29 4.47
C PRO A 121 -16.37 -13.37 5.79
N TYR A 122 -15.12 -12.91 5.75
CA TYR A 122 -14.23 -12.78 6.89
C TYR A 122 -13.83 -11.32 7.03
N GLU A 123 -14.19 -10.70 8.15
CA GLU A 123 -13.74 -9.34 8.47
C GLU A 123 -12.25 -9.37 8.79
N LEU A 124 -11.43 -8.60 8.06
CA LEU A 124 -9.98 -8.57 8.25
C LEU A 124 -9.57 -7.84 9.53
N TYR A 125 -10.46 -7.00 10.03
CA TYR A 125 -10.18 -6.06 11.11
C TYR A 125 -10.99 -6.39 12.35
N ASP A 126 -10.37 -6.17 13.50
CA ASP A 126 -11.03 -6.37 14.78
C ASP A 126 -12.19 -5.37 14.93
N VAL A 127 -13.25 -5.82 15.61
CA VAL A 127 -14.46 -5.02 15.78
C VAL A 127 -14.47 -4.47 17.21
N VAL A 128 -14.57 -3.16 17.35
CA VAL A 128 -14.53 -2.44 18.63
C VAL A 128 -15.76 -1.55 18.77
N ASP A 129 -16.28 -1.41 19.98
CA ASP A 129 -17.40 -0.50 20.24
C ASP A 129 -16.93 0.95 20.26
N PHE A 130 -17.12 1.66 19.15
CA PHE A 130 -16.72 3.06 19.01
C PHE A 130 -17.42 3.98 20.02
N ASN A 131 -18.58 3.59 20.55
CA ASN A 131 -19.27 4.36 21.58
C ASN A 131 -18.55 4.31 22.94
N GLN A 132 -17.62 3.38 23.14
CA GLN A 132 -16.77 3.28 24.34
C GLN A 132 -15.43 4.01 24.16
N ILE A 133 -15.14 4.49 22.96
CA ILE A 133 -13.92 5.22 22.66
C ILE A 133 -14.22 6.72 22.73
N ASP A 134 -13.47 7.44 23.56
CA ASP A 134 -13.46 8.90 23.51
C ASP A 134 -12.63 9.37 22.31
N PHE A 135 -13.32 9.72 21.22
CA PHE A 135 -12.73 10.27 19.98
C PHE A 135 -12.28 11.73 20.11
N GLY A 136 -12.57 12.43 21.20
CA GLY A 136 -12.27 13.85 21.34
C GLY A 136 -13.13 14.75 20.44
N GLU A 137 -12.57 15.89 20.05
CA GLU A 137 -13.28 16.94 19.31
C GLU A 137 -13.40 16.58 17.82
N PHE A 138 -14.62 16.46 17.32
CA PHE A 138 -14.86 16.28 15.89
C PHE A 138 -14.53 17.57 15.13
N ARG A 139 -13.67 17.45 14.09
CA ARG A 139 -13.26 18.60 13.27
C ARG A 139 -13.99 18.70 11.94
N GLY A 140 -14.44 17.59 11.38
CA GLY A 140 -15.14 17.61 10.10
C GLY A 140 -15.07 16.29 9.35
N GLU A 141 -15.80 16.27 8.23
CA GLU A 141 -15.83 15.22 7.23
C GLU A 141 -15.12 15.76 5.98
N PHE A 142 -14.13 15.02 5.48
CA PHE A 142 -13.26 15.41 4.39
C PHE A 142 -13.34 14.34 3.29
N GLU A 143 -13.42 14.76 2.03
CA GLU A 143 -13.16 13.84 0.93
C GLU A 143 -11.66 13.52 0.91
N VAL A 144 -11.32 12.23 0.80
CA VAL A 144 -9.95 11.81 0.51
C VAL A 144 -9.64 12.35 -0.88
N GLU A 145 -8.74 13.32 -0.96
CA GLU A 145 -8.22 13.79 -2.24
C GLU A 145 -7.74 12.59 -3.03
N ALA A 146 -8.24 12.43 -4.26
CA ALA A 146 -7.76 11.38 -5.15
C ALA A 146 -6.23 11.49 -5.24
N VAL A 147 -5.55 10.35 -5.30
CA VAL A 147 -4.11 10.30 -5.53
C VAL A 147 -3.80 11.18 -6.74
N LYS A 148 -2.83 12.08 -6.59
CA LYS A 148 -2.46 12.98 -7.68
C LYS A 148 -1.80 12.15 -8.79
N HIS A 149 -2.15 12.45 -10.03
CA HIS A 149 -1.50 11.89 -11.23
C HIS A 149 -0.77 12.99 -11.99
N VAL A 150 0.36 12.64 -12.58
CA VAL A 150 1.13 13.51 -13.48
C VAL A 150 1.68 12.67 -14.64
N GLN A 151 1.81 13.25 -15.83
CA GLN A 151 2.42 12.53 -16.96
C GLN A 151 3.94 12.54 -16.83
N PHE A 152 4.59 11.46 -17.26
CA PHE A 152 6.05 11.34 -17.28
C PHE A 152 6.72 12.54 -17.97
N ASP A 153 6.20 12.98 -19.11
CA ASP A 153 6.72 14.14 -19.84
C ASP A 153 6.67 15.44 -19.03
N ASP A 154 5.70 15.59 -18.12
CA ASP A 154 5.62 16.74 -17.23
C ASP A 154 6.66 16.65 -16.11
N VAL A 155 6.90 15.44 -15.58
CA VAL A 155 7.95 15.19 -14.58
C VAL A 155 9.33 15.47 -15.17
N MET A 156 9.60 14.99 -16.38
CA MET A 156 10.86 15.25 -17.07
C MET A 156 11.07 16.73 -17.36
N ARG A 157 10.02 17.45 -17.79
CA ARG A 157 10.09 18.92 -17.95
C ARG A 157 10.39 19.63 -16.62
N GLN A 158 9.82 19.19 -15.50
CA GLN A 158 10.14 19.76 -14.18
C GLN A 158 11.60 19.52 -13.79
N ILE A 159 12.11 18.31 -14.04
CA ILE A 159 13.50 17.95 -13.74
C ILE A 159 14.47 18.73 -14.63
N GLU A 160 14.18 18.88 -15.93
CA GLU A 160 14.99 19.67 -16.87
C GLU A 160 15.02 21.17 -16.51
N GLN A 161 13.92 21.68 -15.97
CA GLN A 161 13.82 23.06 -15.49
C GLN A 161 14.50 23.26 -14.12
N SER A 162 14.79 22.18 -13.40
CA SER A 162 15.52 22.25 -12.15
C SER A 162 16.99 22.54 -12.41
N SER A 163 17.51 23.57 -11.72
CA SER A 163 18.92 23.98 -11.83
C SER A 163 19.91 22.91 -11.36
N ARG A 164 19.46 21.89 -10.61
CA ARG A 164 20.26 20.77 -10.13
C ARG A 164 19.41 19.50 -10.08
N PHE A 165 19.79 18.47 -10.84
CA PHE A 165 19.22 17.14 -10.71
C PHE A 165 20.31 16.08 -10.61
N SER A 166 19.96 14.95 -10.02
CA SER A 166 20.79 13.77 -9.85
C SER A 166 20.04 12.54 -10.32
N ALA A 167 20.60 11.84 -11.31
CA ALA A 167 20.20 10.49 -11.65
C ALA A 167 21.04 9.52 -10.82
N SER A 168 20.38 8.66 -10.06
CA SER A 168 21.07 7.72 -9.18
C SER A 168 20.25 6.44 -9.00
N ILE A 169 20.94 5.33 -8.82
CA ILE A 169 20.33 4.09 -8.29
C ILE A 169 20.29 4.11 -6.75
N LYS A 170 21.04 5.01 -6.11
CA LYS A 170 21.09 5.21 -4.66
C LYS A 170 20.45 6.55 -4.33
N SER A 171 19.25 6.51 -3.74
CA SER A 171 18.64 7.73 -3.20
C SER A 171 19.12 7.99 -1.77
N THR A 172 19.48 9.23 -1.44
CA THR A 172 19.75 9.69 -0.06
C THR A 172 18.47 10.11 0.67
N PHE A 173 17.31 9.99 0.03
CA PHE A 173 16.06 10.62 0.40
C PHE A 173 15.41 10.17 1.71
N VAL A 174 15.79 9.05 2.34
CA VAL A 174 15.10 8.61 3.58
C VAL A 174 16.04 8.09 4.66
N ALA A 175 17.14 7.45 4.29
CA ALA A 175 18.22 7.14 5.22
C ALA A 175 19.56 7.15 4.47
N PRO A 176 20.69 7.44 5.13
CA PRO A 176 22.01 7.12 4.61
C PRO A 176 22.43 5.72 5.10
N ARG A 177 22.15 4.66 4.33
CA ARG A 177 22.76 3.33 4.56
C ARG A 177 23.87 3.09 3.55
N ARG A 178 25.03 2.61 4.04
CA ARG A 178 26.26 2.43 3.25
C ARG A 178 26.14 1.36 2.15
N ASP A 179 25.34 0.32 2.36
CA ASP A 179 25.14 -0.76 1.39
C ASP A 179 23.65 -0.96 1.07
N ARG A 180 23.31 -0.82 -0.21
CA ARG A 180 21.94 -0.93 -0.74
C ARG A 180 22.00 -1.61 -2.09
N PRO A 181 21.62 -2.90 -2.19
CA PRO A 181 21.61 -3.58 -3.47
C PRO A 181 20.53 -2.97 -4.36
N LEU A 182 20.86 -2.77 -5.64
CA LEU A 182 19.83 -2.60 -6.67
C LEU A 182 19.01 -3.88 -6.71
N VAL A 183 17.69 -3.77 -6.84
CA VAL A 183 16.82 -4.96 -6.87
C VAL A 183 16.00 -5.00 -8.15
N LYS A 184 15.88 -6.19 -8.74
CA LYS A 184 15.01 -6.46 -9.89
C LYS A 184 14.19 -7.72 -9.66
N ILE A 185 12.96 -7.71 -10.13
CA ILE A 185 12.10 -8.88 -10.23
C ILE A 185 12.32 -9.48 -11.61
N VAL A 186 12.68 -10.76 -11.66
CA VAL A 186 12.87 -11.51 -12.90
C VAL A 186 11.82 -12.60 -12.96
N LEU A 187 10.98 -12.55 -13.98
CA LEU A 187 10.03 -13.60 -14.29
C LEU A 187 10.68 -14.60 -15.23
N SER A 188 10.79 -15.87 -14.84
CA SER A 188 11.43 -16.91 -15.66
C SER A 188 10.88 -18.30 -15.37
N SER A 189 11.31 -19.32 -16.12
CA SER A 189 10.96 -20.72 -15.82
C SER A 189 11.82 -21.33 -14.69
N ALA A 190 12.81 -20.61 -14.18
CA ALA A 190 13.67 -21.08 -13.10
C ALA A 190 12.92 -21.07 -11.75
N PRO A 191 13.35 -21.87 -10.74
CA PRO A 191 12.71 -21.87 -9.42
C PRO A 191 12.69 -20.48 -8.78
N SER A 192 11.57 -20.14 -8.12
CA SER A 192 11.46 -18.87 -7.39
C SER A 192 12.48 -18.79 -6.28
N GLY A 193 13.06 -17.61 -6.07
CA GLY A 193 14.08 -17.41 -5.04
C GLY A 193 14.85 -16.11 -5.21
N THR A 194 15.72 -15.82 -4.24
CA THR A 194 16.55 -14.62 -4.26
C THR A 194 17.99 -14.98 -4.62
N GLY A 195 18.53 -14.32 -5.63
CA GLY A 195 19.93 -14.42 -6.04
C GLY A 195 20.63 -13.07 -6.02
N ARG A 196 21.92 -13.09 -6.36
CA ARG A 196 22.69 -11.90 -6.72
C ARG A 196 23.34 -12.14 -8.08
N ASP A 197 23.34 -11.14 -8.94
CA ASP A 197 24.12 -11.18 -10.17
C ASP A 197 25.61 -10.88 -9.91
N GLY A 198 26.43 -10.96 -10.96
CA GLY A 198 27.86 -10.66 -10.90
C GLY A 198 28.18 -9.18 -10.62
N PHE A 199 27.19 -8.29 -10.66
CA PHE A 199 27.32 -6.86 -10.41
C PHE A 199 26.78 -6.44 -9.02
N GLY A 200 26.31 -7.40 -8.21
CA GLY A 200 25.77 -7.17 -6.87
C GLY A 200 24.30 -6.76 -6.83
N THR A 201 23.60 -6.78 -7.97
CA THR A 201 22.13 -6.61 -8.05
C THR A 201 21.46 -7.81 -7.39
N ARG A 202 20.52 -7.56 -6.48
CA ARG A 202 19.66 -8.60 -5.95
C ARG A 202 18.59 -8.92 -7.00
N ILE A 203 18.50 -10.20 -7.37
CA ILE A 203 17.48 -10.70 -8.27
C ILE A 203 16.44 -11.44 -7.44
N ILE A 204 15.18 -11.03 -7.55
CA ILE A 204 14.04 -11.79 -7.05
C ILE A 204 13.50 -12.56 -8.26
N ASN A 205 13.88 -13.83 -8.38
CA ASN A 205 13.36 -14.68 -9.42
C ASN A 205 11.97 -15.18 -9.02
N VAL A 206 11.00 -14.99 -9.90
CA VAL A 206 9.63 -15.47 -9.77
C VAL A 206 9.39 -16.45 -10.90
N ASN A 207 9.00 -17.67 -10.57
CA ASN A 207 8.69 -18.68 -11.57
C ASN A 207 7.40 -18.30 -12.31
N ASN A 208 7.41 -18.34 -13.64
CA ASN A 208 6.26 -17.99 -14.46
C ASN A 208 5.09 -18.98 -14.36
N ALA A 209 5.34 -20.20 -13.89
CA ALA A 209 4.32 -21.18 -13.54
C ALA A 209 3.82 -21.05 -12.09
N THR A 210 4.27 -20.04 -11.33
CA THR A 210 3.78 -19.80 -9.96
C THR A 210 2.27 -19.54 -9.97
N PRO A 211 1.47 -20.30 -9.19
CA PRO A 211 0.07 -19.99 -8.99
C PRO A 211 -0.10 -18.58 -8.42
N HIS A 212 -1.07 -17.82 -8.93
CA HIS A 212 -1.27 -16.41 -8.55
C HIS A 212 -0.04 -15.52 -8.82
N LEU A 213 0.70 -15.81 -9.90
CA LEU A 213 1.86 -15.04 -10.35
C LEU A 213 1.67 -13.52 -10.22
N GLN A 214 0.53 -13.01 -10.71
CA GLN A 214 0.22 -11.58 -10.65
C GLN A 214 0.30 -11.03 -9.22
N GLN A 215 -0.33 -11.70 -8.25
CA GLN A 215 -0.29 -11.27 -6.85
C GLN A 215 1.13 -11.27 -6.28
N VAL A 216 1.91 -12.32 -6.60
CA VAL A 216 3.31 -12.43 -6.16
C VAL A 216 4.14 -11.26 -6.70
N LEU A 217 3.90 -10.84 -7.95
CA LEU A 217 4.53 -9.66 -8.53
C LEU A 217 4.13 -8.39 -7.78
N LEU A 218 2.84 -8.17 -7.51
CA LEU A 218 2.35 -7.00 -6.76
C LEU A 218 2.92 -6.91 -5.33
N ASP A 219 3.01 -8.05 -4.64
CA ASP A 219 3.58 -8.13 -3.29
C ASP A 219 5.07 -7.77 -3.29
N HIS A 220 5.83 -8.31 -4.25
CA HIS A 220 7.23 -7.95 -4.41
C HIS A 220 7.41 -6.48 -4.80
N LEU A 221 6.60 -5.94 -5.72
CA LEU A 221 6.63 -4.52 -6.08
C LEU A 221 6.41 -3.64 -4.83
N THR A 222 5.40 -3.98 -4.02
CA THR A 222 5.12 -3.26 -2.77
C THR A 222 6.28 -3.35 -1.78
N GLU A 223 6.89 -4.52 -1.62
CA GLU A 223 8.06 -4.71 -0.76
C GLU A 223 9.26 -3.89 -1.25
N LEU A 224 9.49 -3.83 -2.56
CA LEU A 224 10.61 -3.11 -3.15
C LEU A 224 10.48 -1.61 -2.97
N VAL A 225 9.29 -1.05 -3.24
CA VAL A 225 9.05 0.39 -3.08
C VAL A 225 9.10 0.79 -1.61
N SER A 226 8.51 0.00 -0.71
CA SER A 226 8.59 0.21 0.74
C SER A 226 10.04 0.09 1.23
N GLY A 227 10.77 -0.92 0.74
CA GLY A 227 12.17 -1.14 1.07
C GLY A 227 13.11 -0.07 0.51
N PHE A 228 12.77 0.55 -0.62
CA PHE A 228 13.46 1.74 -1.12
C PHE A 228 13.27 2.92 -0.18
N ILE A 229 12.04 3.20 0.24
CA ILE A 229 11.72 4.25 1.21
C ILE A 229 12.42 3.97 2.54
N GLU A 230 12.45 2.74 3.03
CA GLU A 230 13.17 2.39 4.27
C GLU A 230 14.70 2.36 4.09
N GLY A 231 15.19 2.56 2.88
CA GLY A 231 16.61 2.55 2.58
C GLY A 231 17.26 1.17 2.70
N ARG A 232 16.46 0.10 2.54
CA ARG A 232 16.91 -1.29 2.42
C ARG A 232 17.35 -1.61 0.98
N TYR A 233 16.71 -0.99 0.00
CA TYR A 233 16.93 -1.25 -1.42
C TYR A 233 17.32 0.00 -2.21
N SER A 234 17.98 -0.22 -3.33
CA SER A 234 18.28 0.79 -4.35
C SER A 234 17.33 0.57 -5.53
N MET A 235 16.80 1.66 -6.08
CA MET A 235 15.95 1.68 -7.27
C MET A 235 16.39 2.84 -8.16
N LYS A 236 16.15 2.73 -9.46
CA LYS A 236 16.42 3.82 -10.41
C LYS A 236 15.56 5.02 -10.01
N CYS A 237 16.21 6.15 -9.79
CA CYS A 237 15.51 7.38 -9.41
C CYS A 237 16.19 8.62 -9.99
N LEU A 238 15.35 9.64 -10.20
CA LEU A 238 15.76 11.00 -10.50
C LEU A 238 15.37 11.88 -9.30
N SER A 239 16.28 12.74 -8.85
CA SER A 239 16.02 13.62 -7.71
C SER A 239 16.64 14.98 -7.90
N ASP A 240 15.99 16.03 -7.42
CA ASP A 240 16.53 17.39 -7.36
C ASP A 240 16.79 17.88 -5.92
N GLY A 241 16.66 16.99 -4.94
CA GLY A 241 16.81 17.28 -3.51
C GLY A 241 15.48 17.48 -2.78
N GLU A 242 14.43 17.95 -3.45
CA GLU A 242 13.08 18.12 -2.87
C GLU A 242 12.12 17.02 -3.32
N LEU A 243 12.23 16.59 -4.57
CA LEU A 243 11.50 15.47 -5.14
C LEU A 243 12.41 14.29 -5.48
N VAL A 244 11.81 13.09 -5.44
CA VAL A 244 12.38 11.86 -5.95
C VAL A 244 11.36 11.19 -6.85
N PHE A 245 11.63 11.17 -8.14
CA PHE A 245 10.95 10.29 -9.06
C PHE A 245 11.59 8.90 -8.98
N VAL A 246 10.80 7.91 -8.57
CA VAL A 246 11.18 6.51 -8.56
C VAL A 246 10.59 5.86 -9.79
N GLU A 247 11.47 5.40 -10.68
CA GLU A 247 11.10 4.85 -11.98
C GLU A 247 11.00 3.33 -11.89
N PHE A 248 9.93 2.76 -12.46
CA PHE A 248 9.68 1.31 -12.37
C PHE A 248 10.00 0.52 -13.66
N SER A 249 10.39 1.19 -14.74
CA SER A 249 10.66 0.59 -16.06
C SER A 249 11.56 -0.66 -16.02
N ASP A 250 12.59 -0.64 -15.17
CA ASP A 250 13.59 -1.70 -15.03
C ASP A 250 13.35 -2.65 -13.84
N LEU A 251 12.23 -2.47 -13.14
CA LEU A 251 11.94 -3.17 -11.90
C LEU A 251 11.47 -4.60 -12.15
N LEU A 252 10.74 -4.82 -13.25
CA LEU A 252 10.25 -6.13 -13.67
C LEU A 252 10.79 -6.46 -15.07
N VAL A 253 11.47 -7.59 -15.15
CA VAL A 253 11.97 -8.17 -16.39
C VAL A 253 11.28 -9.51 -16.61
N ASP A 254 10.69 -9.72 -17.78
CA ASP A 254 10.12 -11.00 -18.15
C ASP A 254 11.02 -11.73 -19.15
N CYS A 255 11.62 -12.82 -18.68
CA CYS A 255 12.47 -13.70 -19.48
C CYS A 255 11.67 -14.81 -20.19
N ALA A 256 10.33 -14.82 -20.09
CA ALA A 256 9.52 -15.67 -20.94
C ALA A 256 9.72 -15.31 -22.43
N PRO A 257 9.66 -16.29 -23.33
CA PRO A 257 9.73 -16.00 -24.76
C PRO A 257 8.59 -15.04 -25.14
N ASN A 258 8.90 -13.93 -25.81
CA ASN A 258 7.89 -13.04 -26.38
C ASN A 258 6.99 -13.75 -27.42
N GLU A 259 6.00 -13.07 -28.00
CA GLU A 259 5.06 -13.65 -28.99
C GLU A 259 5.76 -14.30 -30.20
N GLN A 260 7.02 -13.92 -30.46
CA GLN A 260 7.86 -14.46 -31.54
C GLN A 260 8.86 -15.54 -31.06
N GLY A 261 8.87 -15.84 -29.76
CA GLY A 261 9.66 -16.88 -29.12
C GLY A 261 11.14 -16.55 -28.90
N LYS A 262 11.56 -15.28 -28.96
CA LYS A 262 12.97 -14.92 -29.21
C LYS A 262 13.65 -14.05 -28.15
N GLU A 263 12.94 -13.19 -27.44
CA GLU A 263 13.59 -12.16 -26.61
C GLU A 263 12.89 -11.96 -25.26
N SER A 264 13.68 -11.57 -24.25
CA SER A 264 13.17 -11.10 -22.96
C SER A 264 12.53 -9.72 -23.11
N ARG A 265 11.47 -9.50 -22.34
CA ARG A 265 10.70 -8.26 -22.32
C ARG A 265 11.09 -7.42 -21.11
N PHE A 266 11.38 -6.15 -21.35
CA PHE A 266 11.65 -5.14 -20.33
C PHE A 266 10.43 -4.21 -20.23
N ASN A 267 10.26 -3.51 -19.11
CA ASN A 267 9.14 -2.60 -18.89
C ASN A 267 7.75 -3.25 -19.07
N CYS A 268 7.59 -4.49 -18.58
CA CYS A 268 6.35 -5.24 -18.73
C CYS A 268 5.34 -4.99 -17.59
N LEU A 269 5.53 -3.96 -16.76
CA LEU A 269 4.65 -3.69 -15.63
C LEU A 269 3.20 -3.49 -16.06
N GLY A 270 2.95 -2.78 -17.16
CA GLY A 270 1.59 -2.58 -17.68
C GLY A 270 0.86 -3.87 -18.07
N GLU A 271 1.58 -4.98 -18.29
CA GLU A 271 0.97 -6.29 -18.56
C GLU A 271 0.55 -7.01 -17.27
N TYR A 272 1.28 -6.81 -16.18
CA TYR A 272 1.10 -7.54 -14.92
C TYR A 272 0.42 -6.73 -13.83
N VAL A 273 0.45 -5.40 -13.91
CA VAL A 273 -0.02 -4.50 -12.86
C VAL A 273 -1.38 -3.92 -13.23
N PRO A 274 -2.42 -4.10 -12.39
CA PRO A 274 -3.72 -3.45 -12.56
C PRO A 274 -3.60 -1.93 -12.57
N ALA A 275 -4.48 -1.26 -13.33
CA ALA A 275 -4.44 0.20 -13.50
C ALA A 275 -4.60 0.99 -12.17
N ASP A 276 -5.27 0.42 -11.17
CA ASP A 276 -5.53 1.01 -9.86
C ASP A 276 -4.47 0.67 -8.80
N PHE A 277 -3.54 -0.25 -9.09
CA PHE A 277 -2.54 -0.69 -8.11
C PHE A 277 -1.64 0.46 -7.64
N PHE A 278 -1.25 1.37 -8.52
CA PHE A 278 -0.39 2.49 -8.13
C PHE A 278 -1.11 3.50 -7.24
N ASP A 279 -2.42 3.65 -7.36
CA ASP A 279 -3.24 4.47 -6.46
C ASP A 279 -3.30 3.82 -5.07
N GLU A 280 -3.54 2.51 -5.01
CA GLU A 280 -3.52 1.74 -3.76
C GLU A 280 -2.15 1.81 -3.07
N LEU A 281 -1.08 1.62 -3.85
CA LEU A 281 0.30 1.70 -3.37
C LEU A 281 0.60 3.11 -2.84
N ALA A 282 0.27 4.16 -3.58
CA ALA A 282 0.49 5.55 -3.16
C ALA A 282 -0.24 5.85 -1.84
N ASN A 283 -1.51 5.46 -1.72
CA ASN A 283 -2.29 5.61 -0.49
C ASN A 283 -1.64 4.88 0.68
N ARG A 284 -1.19 3.63 0.47
CA ARG A 284 -0.50 2.84 1.50
C ARG A 284 0.80 3.49 1.95
N LEU A 285 1.57 4.04 1.01
CA LEU A 285 2.82 4.73 1.30
C LEU A 285 2.57 6.04 2.08
N MET A 286 1.60 6.86 1.68
CA MET A 286 1.20 8.07 2.41
C MET A 286 0.56 7.78 3.79
N ALA A 287 0.01 6.57 3.96
CA ALA A 287 -0.47 6.09 5.25
C ALA A 287 0.68 5.71 6.19
N THR A 288 1.73 5.08 5.64
CA THR A 288 2.83 4.48 6.40
C THR A 288 3.97 5.46 6.66
N TYR A 289 4.29 6.31 5.67
CA TYR A 289 5.43 7.21 5.68
C TYR A 289 4.95 8.67 5.62
N GLU A 290 5.71 9.57 6.24
CA GLU A 290 5.45 11.02 6.18
C GLU A 290 5.96 11.58 4.84
N LEU A 291 5.27 11.22 3.76
CA LEU A 291 5.59 11.56 2.39
C LEU A 291 4.31 11.92 1.62
N GLU A 292 4.43 12.83 0.68
CA GLU A 292 3.46 13.00 -0.41
C GLU A 292 3.85 12.06 -1.56
N VAL A 293 2.86 11.37 -2.13
CA VAL A 293 3.06 10.46 -3.25
C VAL A 293 2.12 10.84 -4.39
N THR A 294 2.70 11.06 -5.57
CA THR A 294 1.98 11.31 -6.83
C THR A 294 2.30 10.17 -7.79
N VAL A 295 1.29 9.61 -8.44
CA VAL A 295 1.45 8.58 -9.46
C VAL A 295 1.92 9.22 -10.76
N VAL A 296 2.95 8.65 -11.37
CA VAL A 296 3.47 9.10 -12.67
C VAL A 296 2.99 8.13 -13.73
N ASP A 297 2.13 8.63 -14.63
CA ASP A 297 1.59 7.88 -15.76
C ASP A 297 2.49 8.05 -17.00
N GLY A 298 2.57 7.03 -17.85
CA GLY A 298 3.34 7.08 -19.10
C GLY A 298 4.09 5.79 -19.39
N GLU A 299 4.97 5.81 -20.40
CA GLU A 299 5.81 4.66 -20.74
C GLU A 299 6.76 4.27 -19.60
N GLU A 300 7.29 5.26 -18.87
CA GLU A 300 8.11 5.06 -17.67
C GLU A 300 7.29 5.35 -16.41
N ALA A 301 6.31 4.47 -16.13
CA ALA A 301 5.49 4.57 -14.94
C ALA A 301 6.33 4.54 -13.65
N GLY A 302 5.87 5.28 -12.64
CA GLY A 302 6.61 5.42 -11.39
C GLY A 302 5.86 6.20 -10.33
N LEU A 303 6.59 6.57 -9.27
CA LEU A 303 6.05 7.40 -8.20
C LEU A 303 6.93 8.61 -7.99
N LEU A 304 6.30 9.78 -7.91
CA LEU A 304 6.94 11.00 -7.48
C LEU A 304 6.72 11.15 -5.97
N LEU A 305 7.82 11.10 -5.22
CA LEU A 305 7.86 11.21 -3.77
C LEU A 305 8.35 12.61 -3.37
N ARG A 306 7.65 13.24 -2.43
CA ARG A 306 8.04 14.53 -1.84
C ARG A 306 7.93 14.44 -0.32
N ARG A 307 8.89 15.03 0.39
CA ARG A 307 8.74 15.23 1.84
C ARG A 307 7.84 16.44 2.08
N PRO A 308 6.81 16.37 2.93
CA PRO A 308 6.06 17.55 3.30
C PRO A 308 7.04 18.57 3.90
N VAL A 309 6.98 19.81 3.41
CA VAL A 309 7.79 20.90 3.95
C VAL A 309 7.32 21.12 5.38
N SER A 310 8.20 20.88 6.36
CA SER A 310 7.93 21.26 7.74
C SER A 310 7.89 22.79 7.80
N GLU A 311 6.70 23.37 7.99
CA GLU A 311 6.56 24.77 8.40
C GLU A 311 7.07 24.97 9.83
#